data_AF-A0A438FBU0-F1
#
_entry.id   AF-A0A438FBU0-F1
#
_cell.length_a   1.000
_cell.length_b   1.000
_cell.length_c   1.000
_cell.angle_alpha   90.00
_cell.angle_beta   90.00
_cell.angle_gamma   90.00
#
_symmetry.space_group_name_H-M   'P 1'
#
loop_
_entity.id
_entity.type
_entity.pdbx_description
1 polymer ?
#
loop_
_entity_poly.entity_id
_entity_poly.type
_entity_poly.pdbx_seq_one_letter_code
_entity_poly.pdbx_strand_id
1 'polypeptide(L)'
;MKSKAKGKWRFGTKLGLPVVFLFCLFFFLAGLFGSGLLPQEFSSSEPRRLIREETDYDPLAHGESGEDSVTSIPFQVLSWRPRALYFPNFATSEQCQSIINMAKSNLTPSTVALRVGEIRGNTEGIRTSSGVFISASEDKTGTLDLIEQKIARVIMIPRTHGEIKPKENCLNWLVMKRFLTDVVYHVAFNVLRYEIGQRYNSHYDAFDPAEYGPQRATGSKFQFLTFGKEQVSFAIEIATFLVYLSDVEEGGETMFPFENGLNMDKDYDFQRCIGLKVKPHQGDGLLFYSMFPNGTIDPTSLHGSCPVIKGEKWVATKWIRDQEQDD
;
A
#
# COMPACT_ATOMS: atom_id res chain seq x y z
N MET A 1 -30.78 79.94 -45.60
CA MET A 1 -29.74 79.56 -44.62
C MET A 1 -30.19 78.30 -43.89
N LYS A 2 -29.25 77.38 -43.64
CA LYS A 2 -29.43 76.03 -43.06
C LYS A 2 -30.09 76.05 -41.67
N SER A 3 -30.95 75.07 -41.36
CA SER A 3 -30.74 74.08 -40.28
C SER A 3 -31.80 72.96 -40.30
N LYS A 4 -31.40 71.78 -39.84
CA LYS A 4 -32.13 70.48 -39.85
C LYS A 4 -32.90 70.24 -38.53
N ALA A 5 -33.81 69.25 -38.61
CA ALA A 5 -34.28 68.33 -37.56
C ALA A 5 -35.41 68.86 -36.63
N LYS A 6 -36.38 68.07 -36.13
CA LYS A 6 -36.65 66.62 -36.07
C LYS A 6 -38.17 66.43 -36.00
N GLY A 7 -38.74 65.52 -36.79
CA GLY A 7 -40.16 65.15 -36.73
C GLY A 7 -40.44 64.21 -35.55
N LYS A 8 -41.44 64.57 -34.73
CA LYS A 8 -41.98 63.77 -33.62
C LYS A 8 -42.68 62.52 -34.16
N TRP A 9 -42.26 61.33 -33.75
CA TRP A 9 -43.04 60.11 -33.95
C TRP A 9 -43.92 59.87 -32.72
N ARG A 10 -45.24 59.92 -32.92
CA ARG A 10 -46.25 59.56 -31.93
C ARG A 10 -46.38 58.04 -31.90
N PHE A 11 -45.95 57.40 -30.80
CA PHE A 11 -46.35 56.02 -30.49
C PHE A 11 -47.68 56.05 -29.76
N GLY A 12 -48.74 55.70 -30.47
CA GLY A 12 -50.06 55.48 -29.89
C GLY A 12 -50.56 54.10 -30.27
N THR A 13 -50.46 53.15 -29.35
CA THR A 13 -51.40 52.03 -29.20
C THR A 13 -51.32 51.55 -27.76
N LYS A 14 -52.32 51.90 -26.94
CA LYS A 14 -52.52 51.28 -25.63
C LYS A 14 -52.98 49.84 -25.88
N LEU A 15 -52.08 48.87 -25.85
CA LEU A 15 -52.49 47.47 -25.72
C LEU A 15 -53.11 47.32 -24.33
N GLY A 16 -54.41 46.99 -24.29
CA GLY A 16 -55.10 46.74 -23.03
C GLY A 16 -54.44 45.59 -22.27
N LEU A 17 -54.35 45.74 -20.95
CA LEU A 17 -53.89 44.73 -20.00
C LEU A 17 -54.32 43.28 -20.32
N PRO A 18 -55.57 43.00 -20.76
CA PRO A 18 -55.98 41.62 -21.11
C PRO A 18 -55.23 41.03 -22.31
N VAL A 19 -54.79 41.83 -23.29
CA VAL A 19 -54.04 41.34 -24.46
C VAL A 19 -52.62 40.93 -24.04
N VAL A 20 -52.00 41.69 -23.14
CA VAL A 20 -50.69 41.35 -22.56
C VAL A 20 -50.80 40.06 -21.75
N PHE A 21 -51.86 39.91 -20.95
CA PHE A 21 -52.11 38.70 -20.17
C PHE A 21 -52.32 37.46 -21.05
N LEU A 22 -53.08 37.58 -22.13
CA LEU A 22 -53.28 36.49 -23.10
C LEU A 22 -51.97 36.11 -23.80
N PHE A 23 -51.14 37.10 -24.13
CA PHE A 23 -49.81 36.86 -24.71
C PHE A 23 -48.88 36.13 -23.74
N CYS A 24 -48.85 36.55 -22.47
CA CYS A 24 -48.07 35.89 -21.43
C CYS A 24 -48.57 34.46 -21.15
N LEU A 25 -49.89 34.25 -21.12
CA LEU A 25 -50.47 32.91 -20.91
C LEU A 25 -50.15 31.98 -22.09
N PHE A 26 -50.17 32.49 -23.32
CA PHE A 26 -49.78 31.73 -24.50
C PHE A 26 -48.32 31.27 -24.44
N PHE A 27 -47.39 32.16 -24.08
CA PHE A 27 -45.98 31.77 -23.91
C PHE A 27 -45.75 30.84 -22.72
N PHE A 28 -46.51 31.00 -21.64
CA PHE A 28 -46.42 30.11 -20.48
C PHE A 28 -46.93 28.70 -20.81
N LEU A 29 -48.07 28.58 -21.51
CA LEU A 29 -48.59 27.30 -21.98
C LEU A 29 -47.73 26.68 -23.08
N ALA A 30 -47.22 27.49 -24.02
CA ALA A 30 -46.27 27.01 -25.03
C ALA A 30 -44.96 26.51 -24.40
N GLY A 31 -44.48 27.13 -23.32
CA GLY A 31 -43.36 26.63 -22.53
C GLY A 31 -43.69 25.35 -21.76
N LEU A 32 -44.89 25.26 -21.18
CA LEU A 32 -45.32 24.09 -20.40
C LEU A 32 -45.53 22.85 -21.28
N PHE A 33 -46.08 23.02 -22.49
CA PHE A 33 -46.33 21.93 -23.44
C PHE A 33 -45.15 21.69 -24.41
N GLY A 34 -44.32 22.71 -24.68
CA GLY A 34 -43.10 22.56 -25.51
C GLY A 34 -41.97 21.81 -24.80
N SER A 35 -41.97 21.80 -23.46
CA SER A 35 -40.99 21.04 -22.67
C SER A 35 -41.22 19.52 -22.68
N GLY A 36 -42.38 19.05 -23.17
CA GLY A 36 -42.74 17.64 -23.26
C GLY A 36 -42.42 16.96 -24.61
N LEU A 37 -41.85 17.71 -25.57
CA LEU A 37 -41.56 17.21 -26.93
C LEU A 37 -40.06 17.21 -27.28
N LEU A 38 -39.20 17.54 -26.32
CA LEU A 38 -37.77 17.25 -26.45
C LEU A 38 -37.53 15.83 -25.96
N PRO A 39 -36.85 14.95 -26.73
CA PRO A 39 -36.38 13.68 -26.21
C PRO A 39 -35.40 14.00 -25.09
N GLN A 40 -35.85 13.87 -23.85
CA GLN A 40 -34.95 13.80 -22.72
C GLN A 40 -34.28 12.43 -22.85
N GLU A 41 -33.11 12.38 -23.49
CA GLU A 41 -32.17 11.28 -23.27
C GLU A 41 -31.82 11.30 -21.79
N PHE A 42 -32.65 10.66 -20.98
CA PHE A 42 -32.22 10.07 -19.73
C PHE A 42 -31.21 9.00 -20.11
N SER A 43 -29.95 9.41 -20.22
CA SER A 43 -28.85 8.52 -19.97
C SER A 43 -29.02 8.07 -18.53
N SER A 44 -29.69 6.94 -18.33
CA SER A 44 -29.42 6.08 -17.20
C SER A 44 -27.92 5.84 -17.23
N SER A 45 -27.18 6.56 -16.40
CA SER A 45 -25.80 6.24 -16.10
C SER A 45 -25.82 4.94 -15.30
N GLU A 46 -26.12 3.82 -15.97
CA GLU A 46 -25.40 2.60 -15.66
C GLU A 46 -23.91 2.98 -15.71
N PRO A 47 -23.10 2.57 -14.73
CA PRO A 47 -21.67 2.76 -14.85
C PRO A 47 -21.28 1.99 -16.11
N ARG A 48 -20.97 2.72 -17.20
CA ARG A 48 -20.29 2.16 -18.35
C ARG A 48 -19.04 1.51 -17.79
N ARG A 49 -19.08 0.19 -17.68
CA ARG A 49 -17.90 -0.64 -17.55
C ARG A 49 -17.07 -0.23 -18.76
N LEU A 50 -16.04 0.58 -18.52
CA LEU A 50 -15.03 0.88 -19.52
C LEU A 50 -14.50 -0.47 -19.95
N ILE A 51 -14.97 -0.94 -21.10
CA ILE A 51 -14.30 -2.00 -21.84
C ILE A 51 -12.96 -1.38 -22.16
N ARG A 52 -11.91 -1.91 -21.51
CA ARG A 52 -10.52 -1.54 -21.79
C ARG A 52 -10.27 -1.89 -23.25
N GLU A 53 -10.34 -0.92 -24.14
CA GLU A 53 -9.66 -1.03 -25.43
C GLU A 53 -8.18 -1.24 -25.08
N GLU A 54 -7.66 -2.43 -25.39
CA GLU A 54 -6.22 -2.66 -25.50
C GLU A 54 -5.72 -1.83 -26.68
N THR A 55 -5.51 -0.54 -26.43
CA THR A 55 -4.69 0.27 -27.31
C THR A 55 -3.27 -0.24 -27.16
N ASP A 56 -2.76 -0.88 -28.20
CA ASP A 56 -1.37 -1.29 -28.35
C ASP A 56 -0.51 -0.03 -28.26
N TYR A 57 0.06 0.24 -27.08
CA TYR A 57 0.93 1.39 -26.87
C TYR A 57 2.35 0.98 -27.26
N ASP A 58 2.90 1.66 -28.27
CA ASP A 58 4.32 1.53 -28.59
C ASP A 58 5.16 1.94 -27.35
N PRO A 59 6.01 1.05 -26.81
CA PRO A 59 6.85 1.38 -25.67
C PRO A 59 7.77 2.57 -26.00
N LEU A 60 7.84 3.53 -25.07
CA LEU A 60 8.78 4.65 -25.18
C LEU A 60 10.22 4.15 -24.94
N ALA A 61 11.20 4.89 -25.47
CA ALA A 61 12.59 4.69 -25.10
C ALA A 61 12.76 4.88 -23.57
N HIS A 62 13.49 3.96 -22.94
CA HIS A 62 13.71 3.95 -21.49
C HIS A 62 15.13 4.44 -21.14
N GLY A 63 15.29 4.90 -19.90
CA GLY A 63 16.62 5.22 -19.35
C GLY A 63 17.39 3.95 -18.94
N GLU A 64 18.63 4.12 -18.48
CA GLU A 64 19.50 2.99 -18.08
C GLU A 64 18.88 2.06 -17.03
N SER A 65 18.08 2.61 -16.09
CA SER A 65 17.37 1.85 -15.06
C SER A 65 15.92 1.50 -15.39
N GLY A 66 15.42 1.94 -16.56
CA GLY A 66 14.04 1.73 -16.99
C GLY A 66 13.84 0.39 -17.71
N GLU A 67 12.58 -0.01 -17.85
CA GLU A 67 12.18 -1.23 -18.56
C GLU A 67 11.71 -0.90 -19.99
N ASP A 68 11.91 -1.83 -20.92
CA ASP A 68 11.60 -1.71 -22.35
C ASP A 68 10.15 -2.12 -22.71
N SER A 69 9.37 -2.56 -21.71
CA SER A 69 8.03 -3.11 -21.88
C SER A 69 7.02 -2.51 -20.90
N VAL A 70 5.77 -2.39 -21.35
CA VAL A 70 4.67 -1.87 -20.53
C VAL A 70 4.08 -3.00 -19.69
N THR A 71 4.04 -2.80 -18.37
CA THR A 71 3.41 -3.73 -17.41
C THR A 71 2.20 -3.07 -16.74
N SER A 72 1.10 -3.81 -16.61
CA SER A 72 -0.11 -3.35 -15.92
C SER A 72 -0.31 -4.13 -14.62
N ILE A 73 -0.37 -3.42 -13.50
CA ILE A 73 -0.66 -4.00 -12.18
C ILE A 73 -1.87 -3.26 -11.59
N PRO A 74 -3.07 -3.88 -11.54
CA PRO A 74 -4.26 -3.23 -11.00
C PRO A 74 -4.13 -3.03 -9.49
N PHE A 75 -4.67 -1.92 -8.99
CA PHE A 75 -4.71 -1.63 -7.56
C PHE A 75 -5.94 -0.81 -7.18
N GLN A 76 -6.28 -0.84 -5.89
CA GLN A 76 -7.30 -0.01 -5.26
C GLN A 76 -6.66 0.77 -4.11
N VAL A 77 -6.93 2.06 -4.02
CA VAL A 77 -6.58 2.84 -2.82
C VAL A 77 -7.58 2.51 -1.72
N LEU A 78 -7.11 1.98 -0.59
CA LEU A 78 -7.93 1.66 0.57
C LEU A 78 -8.02 2.83 1.55
N SER A 79 -6.90 3.52 1.80
CA SER A 79 -6.86 4.71 2.63
C SER A 79 -5.70 5.62 2.21
N TRP A 80 -5.83 6.90 2.55
CA TRP A 80 -4.76 7.88 2.46
C TRP A 80 -4.08 8.14 3.82
N ARG A 81 -4.67 7.65 4.92
CA ARG A 81 -4.19 7.82 6.30
C ARG A 81 -4.50 6.54 7.11
N PRO A 82 -3.60 5.54 7.14
CA PRO A 82 -2.31 5.53 6.47
C PRO A 82 -2.50 5.36 4.97
N ARG A 83 -1.47 5.69 4.18
CA ARG A 83 -1.48 5.35 2.76
C ARG A 83 -1.46 3.84 2.62
N ALA A 84 -2.57 3.26 2.18
CA ALA A 84 -2.76 1.82 2.03
C ALA A 84 -3.38 1.50 0.66
N LEU A 85 -2.78 0.56 -0.07
CA LEU A 85 -3.15 0.15 -1.42
C LEU A 85 -3.30 -1.37 -1.48
N TYR A 86 -4.39 -1.82 -2.08
CA TYR A 86 -4.72 -3.23 -2.30
C TYR A 86 -4.46 -3.62 -3.75
N PHE A 87 -3.85 -4.78 -3.96
CA PHE A 87 -3.47 -5.32 -5.27
C PHE A 87 -4.12 -6.69 -5.48
N PRO A 88 -5.26 -6.76 -6.19
CA PRO A 88 -5.92 -8.04 -6.45
C PRO A 88 -5.08 -8.92 -7.38
N ASN A 89 -5.00 -10.22 -7.09
CA ASN A 89 -4.26 -11.22 -7.89
C ASN A 89 -2.79 -10.81 -8.14
N PHE A 90 -2.13 -10.29 -7.11
CA PHE A 90 -0.73 -9.87 -7.18
C PHE A 90 0.24 -11.05 -7.33
N ALA A 91 -0.07 -12.23 -6.80
CA ALA A 91 0.66 -13.47 -7.03
C ALA A 91 -0.32 -14.55 -7.50
N THR A 92 0.14 -15.50 -8.31
CA THR A 92 -0.69 -16.64 -8.71
C THR A 92 -0.79 -17.65 -7.58
N SER A 93 -1.83 -18.48 -7.59
CA SER A 93 -1.99 -19.57 -6.61
C SER A 93 -0.79 -20.53 -6.60
N GLU A 94 -0.16 -20.79 -7.75
CA GLU A 94 1.05 -21.61 -7.86
C GLU A 94 2.25 -20.94 -7.18
N GLN A 95 2.40 -19.63 -7.36
CA GLN A 95 3.44 -18.85 -6.68
C GLN A 95 3.23 -18.88 -5.16
N CYS A 96 2.00 -18.65 -4.69
CA CYS A 96 1.66 -18.73 -3.28
C CYS A 96 1.98 -20.12 -2.70
N GLN A 97 1.62 -21.19 -3.40
CA GLN A 97 1.87 -22.55 -2.95
C GLN A 97 3.37 -22.90 -2.95
N SER A 98 4.14 -22.41 -3.93
CA SER A 98 5.60 -22.54 -3.97
C SER A 98 6.24 -21.95 -2.70
N ILE A 99 5.86 -20.73 -2.34
CA ILE A 99 6.38 -20.02 -1.15
C ILE A 99 6.00 -20.76 0.14
N ILE A 100 4.74 -21.18 0.28
CA ILE A 100 4.29 -21.97 1.42
C ILE A 100 5.10 -23.26 1.56
N ASN A 101 5.36 -23.96 0.45
CA ASN A 101 6.10 -25.22 0.47
C ASN A 101 7.56 -25.04 0.90
N MET A 102 8.21 -23.95 0.48
CA MET A 102 9.55 -23.61 0.95
C MET A 102 9.57 -23.28 2.45
N ALA A 103 8.55 -22.59 2.96
CA ALA A 103 8.49 -22.16 4.35
C ALA A 103 8.17 -23.29 5.34
N LYS A 104 7.31 -24.24 4.96
CA LYS A 104 6.74 -25.28 5.84
C LYS A 104 7.77 -26.07 6.64
N SER A 105 8.95 -26.36 6.08
CA SER A 105 9.96 -27.19 6.75
C SER A 105 10.73 -26.47 7.87
N ASN A 106 10.71 -25.15 7.90
CA ASN A 106 11.62 -24.34 8.71
C ASN A 106 10.91 -23.31 9.61
N LEU A 107 9.59 -23.46 9.82
CA LEU A 107 8.81 -22.57 10.67
C LEU A 107 9.28 -22.66 12.14
N THR A 108 9.52 -21.50 12.74
CA THR A 108 9.82 -21.37 14.17
C THR A 108 8.88 -20.33 14.82
N PRO A 109 8.61 -20.39 16.13
CA PRO A 109 7.80 -19.37 16.80
C PRO A 109 8.36 -17.97 16.54
N SER A 110 7.50 -17.06 16.06
CA SER A 110 7.91 -15.71 15.72
C SER A 110 8.25 -14.89 16.97
N THR A 111 9.15 -13.93 16.80
CA THR A 111 9.55 -12.99 17.87
C THR A 111 9.17 -11.56 17.49
N VAL A 112 9.17 -10.67 18.48
CA VAL A 112 9.03 -9.22 18.29
C VAL A 112 10.37 -8.52 18.54
N ALA A 113 10.56 -7.36 17.92
CA ALA A 113 11.67 -6.49 18.25
C ALA A 113 11.50 -5.93 19.67
N LEU A 114 12.57 -5.97 20.46
CA LEU A 114 12.56 -5.51 21.85
C LEU A 114 12.94 -4.04 21.94
N ARG A 115 12.23 -3.27 22.77
CA ARG A 115 12.63 -1.91 23.13
C ARG A 115 13.78 -1.92 24.12
N VAL A 116 14.43 -0.77 24.30
CA VAL A 116 15.53 -0.64 25.27
C VAL A 116 15.02 -0.96 26.68
N GLY A 117 15.53 -2.03 27.27
CA GLY A 117 15.17 -2.49 28.62
C GLY A 117 14.11 -3.58 28.68
N GLU A 118 13.50 -3.99 27.56
CA GLU A 118 12.59 -5.13 27.51
C GLU A 118 13.35 -6.46 27.37
N ILE A 119 12.82 -7.53 27.96
CA ILE A 119 13.27 -8.91 27.73
C ILE A 119 12.18 -9.74 27.04
N ARG A 120 12.57 -10.82 26.36
CA ARG A 120 11.67 -11.66 25.57
C ARG A 120 10.38 -12.06 26.31
N GLY A 121 10.48 -12.41 27.60
CA GLY A 121 9.33 -12.78 28.42
C GLY A 121 8.27 -11.68 28.56
N ASN A 122 8.66 -10.40 28.46
CA ASN A 122 7.70 -9.28 28.49
C ASN A 122 6.84 -9.20 27.22
N THR A 123 7.23 -9.88 26.16
CA THR A 123 6.60 -9.78 24.84
C THR A 123 5.83 -11.04 24.43
N GLU A 124 5.72 -12.00 25.35
CA GLU A 124 4.93 -13.22 25.14
C GLU A 124 3.46 -12.88 24.86
N GLY A 125 2.88 -13.54 23.87
CA GLY A 125 1.48 -13.32 23.48
C GLY A 125 1.23 -12.09 22.60
N ILE A 126 2.22 -11.22 22.35
CA ILE A 126 2.09 -10.08 21.43
C ILE A 126 1.98 -10.57 19.99
N ARG A 127 2.89 -11.46 19.59
CA ARG A 127 2.91 -12.15 18.30
C ARG A 127 2.91 -13.65 18.56
N THR A 128 1.90 -14.34 18.06
CA THR A 128 1.73 -15.78 18.32
C THR A 128 1.84 -16.63 17.06
N SER A 129 2.27 -16.04 15.93
CA SER A 129 2.56 -16.76 14.69
C SER A 129 3.81 -17.63 14.79
N SER A 130 3.98 -18.49 13.78
CA SER A 130 5.27 -19.05 13.40
C SER A 130 5.75 -18.43 12.09
N GLY A 131 7.06 -18.42 11.84
CA GLY A 131 7.61 -17.85 10.63
C GLY A 131 9.03 -18.30 10.30
N VAL A 132 9.47 -17.90 9.11
CA VAL A 132 10.82 -18.11 8.58
C VAL A 132 11.14 -17.01 7.57
N PHE A 133 12.41 -16.64 7.49
CA PHE A 133 12.92 -15.75 6.46
C PHE A 133 13.42 -16.54 5.26
N ILE A 134 13.03 -16.12 4.06
CA ILE A 134 13.47 -16.74 2.80
C ILE A 134 13.84 -15.63 1.82
N SER A 135 15.08 -15.61 1.36
CA SER A 135 15.55 -14.67 0.34
C SER A 135 15.26 -15.16 -1.07
N ALA A 136 15.16 -14.23 -2.04
CA ALA A 136 15.05 -14.58 -3.45
C ALA A 136 16.22 -15.44 -3.95
N SER A 137 17.41 -15.25 -3.38
CA SER A 137 18.61 -16.03 -3.70
C SER A 137 18.56 -17.50 -3.27
N GLU A 138 17.71 -17.83 -2.29
CA GLU A 138 17.50 -19.19 -1.79
C GLU A 138 16.40 -19.93 -2.57
N ASP A 139 15.53 -19.18 -3.25
CA ASP A 139 14.43 -19.71 -4.05
C ASP A 139 14.88 -20.14 -5.45
N LYS A 140 15.05 -21.45 -5.61
CA LYS A 140 15.42 -22.06 -6.90
C LYS A 140 14.33 -21.96 -7.97
N THR A 141 13.09 -21.66 -7.60
CA THR A 141 11.96 -21.52 -8.54
C THR A 141 11.93 -20.15 -9.20
N GLY A 142 12.62 -19.15 -8.63
CA GLY A 142 12.58 -17.75 -9.08
C GLY A 142 11.26 -17.03 -8.74
N THR A 143 10.38 -17.64 -7.94
CA THR A 143 9.09 -17.06 -7.57
C THR A 143 9.26 -15.78 -6.76
N LEU A 144 10.13 -15.79 -5.74
CA LEU A 144 10.37 -14.64 -4.88
C LEU A 144 11.00 -13.48 -5.66
N ASP A 145 11.94 -13.76 -6.57
CA ASP A 145 12.54 -12.73 -7.44
C ASP A 145 11.49 -12.03 -8.31
N LEU A 146 10.58 -12.79 -8.93
CA LEU A 146 9.49 -12.23 -9.73
C LEU A 146 8.53 -11.37 -8.89
N ILE A 147 8.22 -11.79 -7.66
CA ILE A 147 7.40 -11.01 -6.74
C ILE A 147 8.12 -9.72 -6.33
N GLU A 148 9.42 -9.76 -6.04
CA GLU A 148 10.20 -8.57 -5.70
C GLU A 148 10.27 -7.57 -6.86
N GLN A 149 10.42 -8.04 -8.10
CA GLN A 149 10.34 -7.16 -9.28
C GLN A 149 8.98 -6.46 -9.36
N LYS A 150 7.88 -7.19 -9.12
CA LYS A 150 6.54 -6.59 -9.10
C LYS A 150 6.40 -5.58 -7.96
N ILE A 151 6.92 -5.90 -6.77
CA ILE A 151 6.92 -4.99 -5.61
C ILE A 151 7.68 -3.72 -5.96
N ALA A 152 8.89 -3.82 -6.51
CA ALA A 152 9.72 -2.68 -6.93
C ALA A 152 8.99 -1.74 -7.91
N ARG A 153 8.26 -2.31 -8.88
CA ARG A 153 7.45 -1.53 -9.83
C ARG A 153 6.34 -0.73 -9.13
N VAL A 154 5.59 -1.35 -8.21
CA VAL A 154 4.43 -0.68 -7.59
C VAL A 154 4.83 0.33 -6.51
N ILE A 155 5.96 0.12 -5.84
CA ILE A 155 6.47 1.09 -4.85
C ILE A 155 7.34 2.19 -5.49
N MET A 156 7.79 1.98 -6.74
CA MET A 156 8.73 2.84 -7.47
C MET A 156 10.08 3.00 -6.78
N ILE A 157 10.58 1.91 -6.18
CA ILE A 157 11.87 1.85 -5.51
C ILE A 157 12.60 0.62 -6.05
N PRO A 158 13.85 0.77 -6.53
CA PRO A 158 14.62 -0.36 -7.06
C PRO A 158 14.81 -1.47 -6.04
N ARG A 159 14.92 -2.72 -6.52
CA ARG A 159 15.17 -3.90 -5.67
C ARG A 159 16.41 -3.76 -4.78
N THR A 160 17.40 -2.97 -5.18
CA THR A 160 18.63 -2.66 -4.42
C THR A 160 18.39 -1.97 -3.07
N HIS A 161 17.22 -1.37 -2.85
CA HIS A 161 16.85 -0.81 -1.55
C HIS A 161 16.26 -1.88 -0.61
N GLY A 162 16.15 -3.11 -1.10
CA GLY A 162 15.81 -4.31 -0.34
C GLY A 162 16.72 -5.50 -0.66
N GLU A 163 17.86 -5.30 -1.33
CA GLU A 163 18.89 -6.29 -1.68
C GLU A 163 20.30 -5.71 -1.42
N ILE A 164 21.26 -6.56 -1.04
CA ILE A 164 22.67 -6.17 -0.89
C ILE A 164 23.43 -6.57 -2.15
N LYS A 165 24.21 -5.65 -2.73
CA LYS A 165 25.16 -5.98 -3.79
C LYS A 165 26.57 -6.18 -3.22
N PRO A 166 27.20 -7.36 -3.42
CA PRO A 166 28.63 -7.49 -3.21
C PRO A 166 29.40 -6.55 -4.12
N LYS A 167 30.31 -5.75 -3.55
CA LYS A 167 31.31 -5.02 -4.34
C LYS A 167 32.12 -6.03 -5.17
N GLU A 168 32.22 -5.80 -6.47
CA GLU A 168 32.70 -6.76 -7.50
C GLU A 168 34.17 -7.23 -7.39
N ASN A 169 34.87 -7.06 -6.26
CA ASN A 169 36.25 -7.51 -6.10
C ASN A 169 36.57 -8.16 -4.74
N CYS A 170 35.57 -8.66 -4.01
CA CYS A 170 35.84 -9.44 -2.80
C CYS A 170 36.02 -10.93 -3.13
N LEU A 171 37.28 -11.33 -3.36
CA LEU A 171 37.75 -12.72 -3.45
C LEU A 171 37.46 -13.58 -2.18
N ASN A 172 36.66 -13.07 -1.24
CA ASN A 172 36.25 -13.69 0.01
C ASN A 172 34.71 -13.80 0.17
N TRP A 173 33.91 -13.60 -0.87
CA TRP A 173 32.44 -13.73 -0.78
C TRP A 173 31.97 -15.06 -0.18
N LEU A 174 32.58 -16.19 -0.56
CA LEU A 174 32.27 -17.50 0.03
C LEU A 174 32.65 -17.61 1.51
N VAL A 175 33.68 -16.89 1.96
CA VAL A 175 34.12 -16.86 3.36
C VAL A 175 33.20 -15.95 4.17
N MET A 176 32.81 -14.80 3.62
CA MET A 176 31.87 -13.85 4.24
C MET A 176 30.47 -14.45 4.41
N LYS A 177 29.99 -15.26 3.45
CA LYS A 177 28.68 -15.95 3.53
C LYS A 177 28.55 -16.84 4.78
N ARG A 178 29.66 -17.31 5.34
CA ARG A 178 29.69 -18.12 6.56
C ARG A 178 29.66 -17.30 7.86
N PHE A 179 29.92 -16.00 7.79
CA PHE A 179 29.93 -15.07 8.93
C PHE A 179 28.81 -14.03 8.89
N LEU A 180 28.17 -13.79 7.73
CA LEU A 180 27.12 -12.78 7.52
C LEU A 180 25.70 -13.34 7.51
N THR A 181 25.44 -14.45 8.19
CA THR A 181 24.09 -15.03 8.26
C THR A 181 23.05 -14.03 8.77
N ASP A 182 23.47 -13.04 9.55
CA ASP A 182 22.58 -12.05 10.19
C ASP A 182 22.21 -10.86 9.29
N VAL A 183 22.99 -10.57 8.24
CA VAL A 183 22.74 -9.44 7.32
C VAL A 183 21.75 -9.83 6.21
N VAL A 184 21.66 -11.13 5.92
CA VAL A 184 20.76 -11.73 4.90
C VAL A 184 19.27 -11.63 5.26
N TYR A 185 18.92 -11.47 6.55
CA TYR A 185 17.52 -11.46 7.00
C TYR A 185 16.70 -10.27 6.52
N HIS A 186 17.33 -9.13 6.19
CA HIS A 186 16.61 -7.91 5.83
C HIS A 186 16.37 -7.73 4.32
N VAL A 187 16.96 -8.63 3.51
CA VAL A 187 16.68 -8.81 2.08
C VAL A 187 15.59 -9.87 1.86
N ALA A 188 15.24 -10.64 2.90
CA ALA A 188 14.36 -11.78 2.77
C ALA A 188 12.88 -11.44 2.98
N PHE A 189 11.99 -12.27 2.42
CA PHE A 189 10.60 -12.30 2.83
C PHE A 189 10.49 -12.96 4.19
N ASN A 190 9.77 -12.33 5.11
CA ASN A 190 9.31 -12.97 6.33
C ASN A 190 7.99 -13.70 6.04
N VAL A 191 8.06 -15.02 5.86
CA VAL A 191 6.89 -15.87 5.61
C VAL A 191 6.33 -16.34 6.94
N LEU A 192 5.05 -16.06 7.17
CA LEU A 192 4.37 -16.24 8.44
C LEU A 192 3.16 -17.15 8.29
N ARG A 193 2.91 -17.95 9.32
CA ARG A 193 1.75 -18.82 9.47
C ARG A 193 1.04 -18.51 10.78
N TYR A 194 -0.27 -18.32 10.71
CA TYR A 194 -1.17 -18.16 11.86
C TYR A 194 -2.22 -19.27 11.86
N GLU A 195 -2.24 -20.04 12.94
CA GLU A 195 -3.26 -21.03 13.26
C GLU A 195 -4.46 -20.37 13.98
N ILE A 196 -5.52 -21.15 14.20
CA ILE A 196 -6.73 -20.68 14.89
C ILE A 196 -6.36 -20.05 16.25
N GLY A 197 -6.86 -18.85 16.49
CA GLY A 197 -6.61 -18.04 17.68
C GLY A 197 -5.29 -17.24 17.66
N GLN A 198 -4.34 -17.57 16.77
CA GLN A 198 -3.09 -16.84 16.65
C GLN A 198 -3.32 -15.46 16.02
N ARG A 199 -2.51 -14.49 16.46
CA ARG A 199 -2.65 -13.06 16.14
C ARG A 199 -1.31 -12.34 16.20
N TYR A 200 -1.33 -11.07 15.80
CA TYR A 200 -0.27 -10.12 16.11
C TYR A 200 -0.93 -8.81 16.55
N ASN A 201 -0.68 -8.40 17.79
CA ASN A 201 -1.17 -7.13 18.32
C ASN A 201 -0.71 -5.95 17.45
N SER A 202 -1.42 -4.83 17.59
CA SER A 202 -1.15 -3.62 16.84
C SER A 202 0.28 -3.11 17.12
N HIS A 203 1.04 -2.80 16.07
CA HIS A 203 2.43 -2.34 16.14
C HIS A 203 2.77 -1.44 14.93
N TYR A 204 3.98 -0.86 14.97
CA TYR A 204 4.57 -0.15 13.85
C TYR A 204 5.72 -0.97 13.28
N ASP A 205 5.90 -0.94 11.95
CA ASP A 205 7.08 -1.48 11.28
C ASP A 205 8.23 -0.46 11.27
N ALA A 206 7.92 0.83 11.18
CA ALA A 206 8.91 1.86 11.42
C ALA A 206 9.23 1.95 12.92
N PHE A 207 10.51 1.99 13.22
CA PHE A 207 11.01 2.01 14.58
C PHE A 207 11.59 3.38 14.92
N ASP A 208 11.18 3.95 16.04
CA ASP A 208 11.77 5.18 16.57
C ASP A 208 13.12 4.86 17.22
N PRO A 209 14.25 5.44 16.73
CA PRO A 209 15.56 5.26 17.36
C PRO A 209 15.60 5.68 18.84
N ALA A 210 14.72 6.58 19.28
CA ALA A 210 14.61 6.99 20.68
C ALA A 210 14.02 5.89 21.59
N GLU A 211 13.12 5.06 21.07
CA GLU A 211 12.47 3.97 21.83
C GLU A 211 13.22 2.64 21.73
N TYR A 212 13.75 2.34 20.55
CA TYR A 212 14.41 1.06 20.25
C TYR A 212 15.94 1.13 20.35
N GLY A 213 16.51 2.32 20.49
CA GLY A 213 17.96 2.55 20.41
C GLY A 213 18.48 2.33 18.98
N PRO A 214 19.81 2.28 18.77
CA PRO A 214 20.37 1.85 17.49
C PRO A 214 19.93 0.41 17.26
N GLN A 215 18.99 0.22 16.36
CA GLN A 215 18.45 -1.10 16.10
C GLN A 215 19.52 -1.99 15.50
N ARG A 216 19.83 -3.02 16.26
CA ARG A 216 20.61 -4.15 15.84
C ARG A 216 19.59 -5.11 15.27
N ALA A 217 19.46 -5.16 13.95
CA ALA A 217 19.04 -6.36 13.25
C ALA A 217 19.58 -7.55 14.05
N THR A 218 18.69 -8.25 14.74
CA THR A 218 18.94 -9.33 15.71
C THR A 218 20.42 -9.75 15.82
N GLY A 219 21.20 -9.11 16.71
CA GLY A 219 22.54 -9.58 17.10
C GLY A 219 23.76 -8.70 16.84
N SER A 220 23.70 -7.58 16.11
CA SER A 220 24.94 -6.84 15.79
C SER A 220 25.31 -5.78 16.83
N LYS A 221 26.23 -6.07 17.75
CA LYS A 221 26.85 -5.03 18.61
C LYS A 221 27.52 -3.94 17.74
N PHE A 222 26.82 -2.87 17.41
CA PHE A 222 27.45 -1.61 17.06
C PHE A 222 27.26 -0.62 18.21
N GLN A 223 28.34 -0.53 18.98
CA GLN A 223 28.72 0.67 19.69
C GLN A 223 29.14 1.69 18.64
N PHE A 224 28.89 2.97 18.89
CA PHE A 224 29.55 4.07 18.18
C PHE A 224 31.03 3.72 17.91
N LEU A 225 31.35 3.31 16.69
CA LEU A 225 32.71 3.21 16.21
C LEU A 225 32.83 4.25 15.11
N THR A 226 33.27 5.43 15.53
CA THR A 226 33.74 6.49 14.65
C THR A 226 34.97 5.96 13.89
N PHE A 227 34.77 5.42 12.69
CA PHE A 227 35.84 5.31 11.69
C PHE A 227 35.60 6.39 10.64
N GLY A 228 36.25 7.54 10.82
CA GLY A 228 36.22 8.61 9.81
C GLY A 228 34.93 9.42 9.76
N LYS A 229 34.93 10.44 8.91
CA LYS A 229 33.89 11.49 8.77
C LYS A 229 32.67 11.03 7.96
N GLU A 230 32.32 9.76 7.98
CA GLU A 230 31.15 9.25 7.25
C GLU A 230 30.03 8.88 8.23
N GLN A 231 28.88 9.52 8.03
CA GLN A 231 27.65 9.30 8.76
C GLN A 231 26.96 8.06 8.17
N VAL A 232 26.77 7.01 8.96
CA VAL A 232 26.00 5.84 8.56
C VAL A 232 24.54 6.06 8.98
N SER A 233 23.66 6.27 8.00
CA SER A 233 22.21 6.37 8.22
C SER A 233 21.64 5.01 8.61
N PHE A 234 20.84 4.97 9.67
CA PHE A 234 20.00 3.81 9.98
C PHE A 234 18.89 3.74 8.94
N ALA A 235 18.87 2.71 8.12
CA ALA A 235 17.85 2.54 7.09
C ALA A 235 16.50 2.20 7.76
N ILE A 236 15.55 3.14 7.71
CA ILE A 236 14.22 3.04 8.32
C ILE A 236 13.28 2.31 7.35
N GLU A 237 12.40 1.46 7.88
CA GLU A 237 11.34 0.80 7.11
C GLU A 237 10.27 1.83 6.72
N ILE A 238 10.24 2.19 5.43
CA ILE A 238 9.38 3.26 4.90
C ILE A 238 8.03 2.76 4.42
N ALA A 239 7.98 1.48 4.02
CA ALA A 239 6.79 0.81 3.53
C ALA A 239 6.87 -0.69 3.78
N THR A 240 5.71 -1.32 3.81
CA THR A 240 5.56 -2.75 3.98
C THR A 240 4.65 -3.29 2.88
N PHE A 241 5.08 -4.37 2.25
CA PHE A 241 4.29 -5.11 1.29
C PHE A 241 3.96 -6.50 1.83
N LEU A 242 2.68 -6.81 1.95
CA LEU A 242 2.19 -8.13 2.32
C LEU A 242 1.67 -8.84 1.07
N VAL A 243 2.05 -10.11 0.89
CA VAL A 243 1.44 -11.02 -0.08
C VAL A 243 0.68 -12.08 0.71
N TYR A 244 -0.65 -12.12 0.57
CA TYR A 244 -1.48 -13.13 1.19
C TYR A 244 -1.35 -14.44 0.41
N LEU A 245 -0.88 -15.50 1.08
CA LEU A 245 -0.57 -16.78 0.44
C LEU A 245 -1.69 -17.82 0.58
N SER A 246 -2.69 -17.55 1.44
CA SER A 246 -3.87 -18.38 1.62
C SER A 246 -5.14 -17.54 1.80
N ASP A 247 -6.28 -18.10 1.42
CA ASP A 247 -7.58 -17.60 1.83
C ASP A 247 -7.83 -17.93 3.31
N VAL A 248 -8.41 -16.98 4.06
CA VAL A 248 -8.87 -17.23 5.43
C VAL A 248 -10.39 -17.16 5.46
N GLU A 249 -11.01 -18.20 6.01
CA GLU A 249 -12.46 -18.31 6.05
C GLU A 249 -13.07 -17.21 6.94
N GLU A 250 -12.55 -17.07 8.17
CA GLU A 250 -13.00 -16.09 9.16
C GLU A 250 -11.85 -15.57 10.02
N GLY A 251 -11.82 -14.26 10.27
CA GLY A 251 -10.74 -13.58 10.99
C GLY A 251 -9.48 -13.39 10.15
N GLY A 252 -8.34 -13.20 10.83
CA GLY A 252 -7.03 -13.08 10.18
C GLY A 252 -6.80 -11.80 9.38
N GLU A 253 -7.68 -10.80 9.47
CA GLU A 253 -7.54 -9.54 8.74
C GLU A 253 -6.27 -8.79 9.14
N THR A 254 -5.65 -8.10 8.17
CA THR A 254 -4.70 -7.03 8.50
C THR A 254 -5.53 -5.79 8.81
N MET A 255 -5.40 -5.27 10.02
CA MET A 255 -6.19 -4.13 10.48
C MET A 255 -5.34 -2.86 10.63
N PHE A 256 -5.98 -1.70 10.44
CA PHE A 256 -5.44 -0.37 10.73
C PHE A 256 -6.42 0.33 11.68
N PRO A 257 -6.24 0.18 13.01
CA PRO A 257 -7.13 0.78 14.00
C PRO A 257 -7.20 2.30 13.92
N PHE A 258 -6.10 2.95 13.49
CA PHE A 258 -5.97 4.40 13.43
C PHE A 258 -6.26 5.00 12.07
N GLU A 259 -6.94 4.24 11.20
CA GLU A 259 -7.37 4.75 9.90
C GLU A 259 -8.12 6.08 10.05
N ASN A 260 -7.73 7.05 9.24
CA ASN A 260 -8.18 8.43 9.23
C ASN A 260 -8.12 9.14 10.60
N GLY A 261 -7.20 8.73 11.48
CA GLY A 261 -7.03 9.28 12.83
C GLY A 261 -8.09 8.82 13.83
N LEU A 262 -8.86 7.79 13.50
CA LEU A 262 -9.83 7.19 14.41
C LEU A 262 -9.13 6.45 15.56
N ASN A 263 -9.81 6.26 16.69
CA ASN A 263 -9.35 5.44 17.82
C ASN A 263 -7.96 5.82 18.41
N MET A 264 -7.40 7.00 18.10
CA MET A 264 -6.10 7.47 18.59
C MET A 264 -6.12 7.93 20.07
N ASP A 265 -7.10 7.47 20.84
CA ASP A 265 -7.25 7.81 22.25
C ASP A 265 -6.15 7.12 23.08
N LYS A 266 -5.78 7.74 24.21
CA LYS A 266 -4.65 7.26 25.06
C LYS A 266 -4.85 5.86 25.65
N ASP A 267 -6.08 5.37 25.67
CA ASP A 267 -6.46 4.08 26.29
C ASP A 267 -6.74 2.98 25.24
N TYR A 268 -6.20 3.12 24.03
CA TYR A 268 -6.36 2.11 22.98
C TYR A 268 -5.76 0.75 23.40
N ASP A 269 -6.59 -0.29 23.37
CA ASP A 269 -6.15 -1.67 23.58
C ASP A 269 -5.60 -2.27 22.27
N PHE A 270 -4.28 -2.43 22.22
CA PHE A 270 -3.52 -2.93 21.08
C PHE A 270 -3.93 -4.35 20.62
N GLN A 271 -4.68 -5.11 21.42
CA GLN A 271 -5.20 -6.43 21.05
C GLN A 271 -6.51 -6.37 20.26
N ARG A 272 -7.20 -5.23 20.23
CA ARG A 272 -8.52 -5.11 19.59
C ARG A 272 -8.40 -5.15 18.08
N CYS A 273 -9.24 -5.98 17.46
CA CYS A 273 -9.39 -6.04 16.01
C CYS A 273 -10.43 -5.01 15.51
N ILE A 274 -10.03 -3.76 15.24
CA ILE A 274 -10.93 -2.65 14.83
C ILE A 274 -10.33 -1.78 13.70
N GLY A 275 -11.07 -0.77 13.25
CA GLY A 275 -10.65 0.15 12.17
C GLY A 275 -10.84 -0.44 10.78
N LEU A 276 -10.04 0.02 9.83
CA LEU A 276 -9.99 -0.56 8.48
C LEU A 276 -9.44 -1.99 8.57
N LYS A 277 -10.11 -2.95 7.91
CA LYS A 277 -9.71 -4.36 7.89
C LYS A 277 -9.58 -4.85 6.46
N VAL A 278 -8.45 -5.48 6.16
CA VAL A 278 -8.16 -6.11 4.87
C VAL A 278 -8.21 -7.62 5.06
N LYS A 279 -9.22 -8.26 4.45
CA LYS A 279 -9.38 -9.71 4.52
C LYS A 279 -8.32 -10.38 3.64
N PRO A 280 -7.59 -11.39 4.14
CA PRO A 280 -6.62 -12.12 3.35
C PRO A 280 -7.31 -13.03 2.33
N HIS A 281 -6.94 -12.85 1.07
CA HIS A 281 -7.35 -13.65 -0.06
C HIS A 281 -6.11 -14.13 -0.80
N GLN A 282 -6.04 -15.40 -1.18
CA GLN A 282 -4.83 -15.96 -1.77
C GLN A 282 -4.44 -15.18 -3.04
N GLY A 283 -3.16 -14.80 -3.12
CA GLY A 283 -2.60 -14.08 -4.25
C GLY A 283 -2.71 -12.56 -4.12
N ASP A 284 -3.51 -12.03 -3.21
CA ASP A 284 -3.65 -10.59 -3.09
C ASP A 284 -2.47 -9.93 -2.37
N GLY A 285 -2.17 -8.69 -2.77
CA GLY A 285 -1.14 -7.85 -2.17
C GLY A 285 -1.73 -6.69 -1.37
N LEU A 286 -1.05 -6.28 -0.29
CA LEU A 286 -1.34 -5.08 0.47
C LEU A 286 -0.05 -4.29 0.68
N LEU A 287 -0.01 -3.07 0.16
CA LEU A 287 1.05 -2.09 0.43
C LEU A 287 0.53 -1.06 1.43
N PHE A 288 1.32 -0.75 2.44
CA PHE A 288 1.09 0.43 3.26
C PHE A 288 2.41 1.13 3.60
N TYR A 289 2.34 2.44 3.82
CA TYR A 289 3.51 3.25 4.15
C TYR A 289 3.56 3.51 5.65
N SER A 290 4.71 3.23 6.26
CA SER A 290 4.98 3.50 7.67
C SER A 290 5.36 4.95 7.92
N MET A 291 5.69 5.70 6.86
CA MET A 291 6.14 7.09 6.94
C MET A 291 5.37 8.01 5.99
N PHE A 292 5.30 9.28 6.39
CA PHE A 292 4.94 10.39 5.52
C PHE A 292 6.08 10.69 4.53
N PRO A 293 5.78 11.35 3.39
CA PRO A 293 6.80 11.77 2.42
C PRO A 293 7.88 12.72 2.98
N ASN A 294 7.64 13.33 4.15
CA ASN A 294 8.62 14.18 4.84
C ASN A 294 9.60 13.39 5.74
N GLY A 295 9.54 12.05 5.74
CA GLY A 295 10.43 11.19 6.52
C GLY A 295 9.95 10.89 7.96
N THR A 296 8.84 11.46 8.40
CA THR A 296 8.32 11.22 9.77
C THR A 296 7.41 9.99 9.81
N ILE A 297 7.44 9.25 10.93
CA ILE A 297 6.57 8.08 11.15
C ILE A 297 5.11 8.52 11.09
N ASP A 298 4.30 7.81 10.31
CA ASP A 298 2.86 8.02 10.24
C ASP A 298 2.19 7.28 11.41
N PRO A 299 1.65 7.98 12.43
CA PRO A 299 1.00 7.30 13.55
C PRO A 299 -0.26 6.55 13.11
N THR A 300 -0.86 6.88 11.98
CA THR A 300 -2.02 6.13 11.46
C THR A 300 -1.61 4.80 10.83
N SER A 301 -0.31 4.54 10.62
CA SER A 301 0.21 3.26 10.12
C SER A 301 0.24 2.13 11.16
N LEU A 302 -0.21 2.40 12.39
CA LEU A 302 -0.39 1.36 13.40
C LEU A 302 -1.27 0.26 12.82
N HIS A 303 -0.78 -0.97 12.82
CA HIS A 303 -1.47 -2.08 12.19
C HIS A 303 -1.23 -3.39 12.94
N GLY A 304 -2.07 -4.40 12.70
CA GLY A 304 -1.94 -5.71 13.33
C GLY A 304 -2.60 -6.81 12.53
N SER A 305 -2.39 -8.05 12.97
CA SER A 305 -3.09 -9.22 12.42
C SER A 305 -4.15 -9.67 13.40
N CYS A 306 -5.42 -9.54 13.01
CA CYS A 306 -6.54 -10.03 13.79
C CYS A 306 -6.43 -11.55 14.04
N PRO A 307 -7.03 -12.06 15.14
CA PRO A 307 -7.05 -13.50 15.40
C PRO A 307 -7.69 -14.26 14.23
N VAL A 308 -7.07 -15.38 13.83
CA VAL A 308 -7.72 -16.33 12.92
C VAL A 308 -8.84 -17.03 13.67
N ILE A 309 -10.07 -16.96 13.16
CA ILE A 309 -11.24 -17.61 13.76
C ILE A 309 -11.49 -18.96 13.10
N LYS A 310 -11.38 -19.02 11.76
CA LYS A 310 -11.57 -20.25 10.98
C LYS A 310 -10.62 -20.29 9.78
N GLY A 311 -10.03 -21.45 9.55
CA GLY A 311 -9.01 -21.67 8.51
C GLY A 311 -7.59 -21.44 9.03
N GLU A 312 -6.70 -21.03 8.13
CA GLU A 312 -5.28 -20.80 8.41
C GLU A 312 -4.76 -19.65 7.53
N LYS A 313 -3.99 -18.73 8.12
CA LYS A 313 -3.42 -17.60 7.40
C LYS A 313 -1.94 -17.85 7.10
N TRP A 314 -1.59 -17.74 5.83
CA TRP A 314 -0.21 -17.61 5.36
C TRP A 314 -0.01 -16.24 4.72
N VAL A 315 1.09 -15.56 5.06
CA VAL A 315 1.43 -14.26 4.50
C VAL A 315 2.93 -14.12 4.38
N ALA A 316 3.42 -13.58 3.26
CA ALA A 316 4.81 -13.17 3.08
C ALA A 316 4.91 -11.65 3.26
N THR A 317 5.78 -11.20 4.15
CA THR A 317 6.03 -9.78 4.43
C THR A 317 7.36 -9.37 3.83
N LYS A 318 7.38 -8.29 3.06
CA LYS A 318 8.58 -7.61 2.59
C LYS A 318 8.60 -6.20 3.15
N TRP A 319 9.62 -5.89 3.94
CA TRP A 319 9.87 -4.54 4.44
C TRP A 319 10.77 -3.79 3.47
N ILE A 320 10.45 -2.52 3.21
CA ILE A 320 11.17 -1.66 2.25
C ILE A 320 11.83 -0.52 3.01
N ARG A 321 13.08 -0.19 2.67
CA ARG A 321 13.85 0.89 3.31
C ARG A 321 14.16 2.04 2.36
N ASP A 322 14.54 3.19 2.91
CA ASP A 322 14.81 4.43 2.17
C ASP A 322 16.21 4.49 1.51
N GLN A 323 17.11 3.57 1.86
CA GLN A 323 18.51 3.61 1.43
C GLN A 323 18.92 2.25 0.87
N GLU A 324 19.82 2.26 -0.11
CA GLU A 324 20.50 1.05 -0.57
C GLU A 324 21.32 0.45 0.57
N GLN A 325 21.36 -0.89 0.63
CA GLN A 325 22.14 -1.59 1.63
C GLN A 325 23.54 -1.84 1.06
N ASP A 326 24.47 -0.95 1.38
CA ASP A 326 25.90 -1.17 1.13
C ASP A 326 26.47 -2.14 2.19
N ASP A 327 27.26 -3.11 1.72
CA ASP A 327 28.03 -4.09 2.53
C ASP A 327 29.00 -3.44 3.54
#